data_AF-A0A357TGQ1-F1
#
_entry.id   AF-A0A357TGQ1-F1
#
_cell.length_a   1.000
_cell.length_b   1.000
_cell.length_c   1.000
_cell.angle_alpha   90.00
_cell.angle_beta   90.00
_cell.angle_gamma   90.00
#
_symmetry.space_group_name_H-M   'P 1'
#
loop_
_entity.id
_entity.type
_entity.pdbx_description
1 polymer ?
#
loop_
_entity_poly.entity_id
_entity_poly.type
_entity_poly.pdbx_seq_one_letter_code
_entity_poly.pdbx_strand_id
1 'polypeptide(L)' 'MDKIGIIGGSGLYEIEGFVAEKWTEVNTPFGPPSDELLIGKLNGREVVFLPR' A
#
# COMPACT_ATOMS: atom_id res chain seq x y z
N MET A 1 10.64 -1.61 -13.68
CA MET A 1 9.37 -0.86 -13.74
C MET A 1 9.10 -0.39 -12.33
N ASP A 2 9.01 0.92 -12.12
CA ASP A 2 9.12 1.50 -10.77
C ASP A 2 7.76 1.52 -10.06
N LYS A 3 7.69 0.93 -8.87
CA LYS A 3 6.51 0.92 -8.01
C LYS A 3 6.36 2.26 -7.29
N ILE A 4 5.12 2.71 -7.10
CA ILE A 4 4.82 3.92 -6.30
C ILE A 4 4.46 3.50 -4.87
N GLY A 5 5.10 4.13 -3.88
CA GLY A 5 4.69 4.06 -2.48
C GLY A 5 3.70 5.18 -2.14
N ILE A 6 2.61 4.85 -1.45
CA ILE A 6 1.58 5.79 -1.01
C ILE A 6 1.40 5.64 0.50
N ILE A 7 1.38 6.76 1.23
CA ILE A 7 1.13 6.80 2.68
C ILE A 7 -0.05 7.72 2.93
N GLY A 8 -1.07 7.27 3.66
CA GLY A 8 -2.24 8.10 3.93
C GLY A 8 -3.29 7.44 4.82
N GLY A 9 -4.35 8.20 5.09
CA GLY A 9 -5.51 7.80 5.90
C GLY A 9 -6.17 6.51 5.44
N SER A 10 -6.83 5.81 6.36
CA SER A 10 -7.56 4.57 6.06
C SER A 10 -8.51 4.71 4.85
N GLY A 11 -9.20 5.83 4.64
CA GLY A 11 -10.07 6.02 3.48
C GLY A 11 -9.40 5.93 2.08
N LEU A 12 -8.06 5.85 1.99
CA LEU A 12 -7.36 5.84 0.71
C LEU A 12 -7.48 4.52 -0.08
N TYR A 13 -7.86 3.40 0.54
CA TYR A 13 -8.10 2.15 -0.19
C TYR A 13 -9.40 2.18 -1.02
N GLU A 14 -10.27 3.17 -0.81
CA GLU A 14 -11.52 3.37 -1.56
C GLU A 14 -11.31 4.17 -2.86
N ILE A 15 -10.07 4.42 -3.27
CA ILE A 15 -9.77 5.11 -4.52
C ILE A 15 -10.38 4.34 -5.70
N GLU A 16 -11.18 5.03 -6.51
CA GLU A 16 -11.71 4.50 -7.76
C GLU A 16 -10.57 4.02 -8.68
N GLY A 17 -10.68 2.78 -9.17
CA GLY A 17 -9.66 2.16 -10.01
C GLY A 17 -8.50 1.53 -9.24
N PHE A 18 -8.56 1.51 -7.90
CA PHE A 18 -7.66 0.70 -7.08
C PHE A 18 -8.13 -0.76 -7.01
N VAL A 19 -7.21 -1.68 -7.25
CA VAL A 19 -7.41 -3.12 -7.12
C VAL A 19 -6.41 -3.65 -6.10
N ALA A 20 -6.93 -4.00 -4.92
CA ALA A 20 -6.16 -4.66 -3.87
C ALA A 20 -5.76 -6.06 -4.30
N GLU A 21 -4.48 -6.41 -4.16
CA GLU A 21 -3.98 -7.76 -4.47
C GLU A 21 -3.62 -8.53 -3.21
N LYS A 22 -2.85 -7.91 -2.32
CA LYS A 22 -2.31 -8.61 -1.15
C LYS A 22 -1.90 -7.66 -0.02
N TRP A 23 -2.27 -8.02 1.20
CA TRP A 23 -1.67 -7.49 2.41
C TRP A 23 -0.37 -8.23 2.75
N THR A 24 0.67 -7.47 3.08
CA THR A 24 2.01 -7.99 3.34
C THR A 24 2.59 -7.35 4.60
N GLU A 25 2.76 -8.17 5.63
CA GLU A 25 3.55 -7.81 6.81
C GLU A 25 5.03 -7.68 6.43
N VAL A 26 5.69 -6.62 6.90
CA VAL A 26 7.11 -6.39 6.67
C VAL A 26 7.82 -6.02 7.98
N ASN A 27 9.01 -6.59 8.14
CA ASN A 27 9.89 -6.26 9.25
C ASN A 27 10.92 -5.22 8.81
N THR A 28 11.20 -4.25 9.69
CA THR A 28 12.25 -3.26 9.45
C THR A 28 13.23 -3.20 10.63
N PRO A 29 14.50 -2.81 10.41
CA PRO A 29 15.45 -2.56 11.49
C PRO A 29 15.02 -1.45 12.46
N PHE A 30 14.01 -0.65 12.12
CA PHE A 30 13.53 0.50 12.88
C PHE A 30 12.26 0.19 13.69
N GLY A 31 11.83 -1.08 13.71
CA GLY A 31 10.58 -1.51 14.33
C GLY A 31 9.49 -1.81 13.28
N PRO A 32 8.28 -2.21 13.73
CA PRO A 32 7.17 -2.47 12.84
C PRO A 32 6.67 -1.16 12.17
N PRO A 33 6.16 -1.23 10.93
CA PRO A 33 5.43 -0.12 10.32
C PRO A 33 4.12 0.21 11.08
N SER A 34 3.40 1.23 10.61
CA SER A 34 2.07 1.57 11.13
C SER A 34 1.06 0.43 11.00
N ASP A 35 1.14 -0.33 9.91
CA ASP A 35 0.26 -1.44 9.58
C ASP A 35 0.94 -2.32 8.51
N GLU A 36 0.27 -3.39 8.09
CA GLU A 36 0.65 -4.18 6.93
C GLU A 36 0.63 -3.33 5.64
N LEU A 37 1.50 -3.68 4.68
CA LEU A 37 1.52 -3.01 3.38
C LEU A 37 0.46 -3.61 2.46
N LEU A 38 -0.40 -2.76 1.89
CA LEU A 38 -1.34 -3.15 0.87
C LEU A 38 -0.73 -2.99 -0.52
N ILE A 39 -0.44 -4.11 -1.18
CA ILE A 39 0.06 -4.15 -2.55
C ILE A 39 -1.14 -4.27 -3.49
N GLY A 40 -1.14 -3.46 -4.55
CA GLY A 40 -2.20 -3.47 -5.54
C GLY A 40 -1.86 -2.74 -6.82
N LYS A 41 -2.89 -2.48 -7.62
CA LYS A 41 -2.79 -1.68 -8.84
C LYS A 41 -3.74 -0.49 -8.77
N LEU A 42 -3.26 0.68 -9.17
CA LEU A 42 -4.07 1.86 -9.39
C LEU A 42 -3.98 2.24 -10.87
N ASN A 43 -5.10 2.20 -11.59
CA ASN A 43 -5.15 2.49 -13.04
C ASN A 43 -4.09 1.70 -13.84
N GLY A 44 -3.89 0.42 -13.49
CA GLY A 44 -2.93 -0.47 -14.13
C GLY A 44 -1.48 -0.33 -13.67
N ARG A 45 -1.15 0.64 -12.79
CA ARG A 45 0.20 0.82 -12.23
C ARG A 45 0.33 0.14 -10.87
N GLU A 46 1.41 -0.59 -10.66
CA GLU A 46 1.72 -1.19 -9.35
C GLU A 46 1.97 -0.12 -8.28
N VAL A 47 1.27 -0.26 -7.16
CA VAL A 47 1.39 0.64 -6.00
C VAL A 47 1.48 -0.18 -4.71
N VAL A 48 2.11 0.42 -3.70
CA VAL A 48 2.19 -0.11 -2.33
C VAL A 48 1.67 0.96 -1.39
N PHE A 49 0.62 0.64 -0.64
CA PHE A 49 -0.02 1.55 0.30
C PHE A 49 0.32 1.17 1.74
N LEU A 50 0.71 2.16 2.55
CA LEU A 50 0.86 2.05 3.99
C LEU A 50 -0.22 2.91 4.67
N PRO A 51 -1.21 2.31 5.35
CA PRO A 51 -2.21 3.03 6.12
C PRO A 51 -1.57 3.84 7.26
N ARG A 52 -2.05 5.07 7.48
CA ARG A 52 -1.65 5.91 8.62
C ARG A 52 -2.73 6.89 9.06
#